data_AF-A0A967GXA4-F1
#
_entry.id   AF-A0A967GXA4-F1
#
_cell.length_a   1.000
_cell.length_b   1.000
_cell.length_c   1.000
_cell.angle_alpha   90.00
_cell.angle_beta   90.00
_cell.angle_gamma   90.00
#
_symmetry.space_group_name_H-M   'P 1'
#
loop_
_entity.id
_entity.type
_entity.pdbx_description
1 polymer ?
#
loop_
_entity_poly.entity_id
_entity_poly.type
_entity_poly.pdbx_seq_one_letter_code
_entity_poly.pdbx_strand_id
1 'polypeptide(L)' 'MWKEFRAFVARGNVTDMAVGIIIGASFGAIARSLVDDLLMPPLGLLLGNVDFQDLFVILRPGMEPGPYLTVAQA' A
#
# COMPACT_ATOMS: atom_id res chain seq x y z
N MET A 1 34.23 -20.28 -4.30
CA MET A 1 33.13 -19.30 -4.15
C MET A 1 32.10 -19.70 -3.10
N TRP A 2 31.57 -20.93 -3.11
CA TRP A 2 30.52 -21.33 -2.15
C TRP A 2 30.97 -21.32 -0.68
N LYS A 3 32.22 -21.72 -0.41
CA LYS A 3 32.81 -21.69 0.95
C LYS A 3 33.02 -20.26 1.43
N GLU A 4 33.46 -19.37 0.55
CA GLU A 4 33.72 -17.96 0.81
C GLU A 4 32.41 -17.19 1.00
N PHE A 5 31.36 -17.51 0.23
CA PHE A 5 30.01 -16.97 0.42
C PHE A 5 29.43 -17.41 1.77
N ARG A 6 29.56 -18.69 2.14
CA ARG A 6 29.12 -19.18 3.44
C ARG A 6 29.87 -18.50 4.60
N ALA A 7 31.16 -18.26 4.45
CA ALA A 7 31.95 -17.50 5.42
C ALA A 7 31.57 -16.00 5.46
N PHE A 8 31.11 -15.42 4.35
CA PHE A 8 30.60 -14.05 4.27
C PHE A 8 29.26 -13.89 4.97
N VAL A 9 28.29 -14.78 4.71
CA VAL A 9 26.97 -14.76 5.35
C VAL A 9 27.06 -15.13 6.83
N ALA A 10 27.98 -16.04 7.21
CA ALA A 10 28.22 -16.38 8.62
C ALA A 10 28.73 -15.20 9.47
N ARG A 11 29.09 -14.07 8.86
CA ARG A 11 29.34 -12.84 9.61
C ARG A 11 28.00 -12.29 10.10
N GLY A 12 27.83 -12.21 11.43
CA GLY A 12 26.60 -11.72 12.05
C GLY A 12 26.17 -10.35 11.53
N ASN A 13 27.11 -9.42 11.33
CA ASN A 13 26.80 -8.08 10.82
C ASN A 13 26.15 -8.04 9.42
N VAL A 14 26.45 -9.01 8.55
CA VAL A 14 25.86 -9.11 7.21
C VAL A 14 24.48 -9.74 7.29
N THR A 15 24.33 -10.79 8.09
CA THR A 15 23.04 -11.47 8.27
C THR A 15 22.02 -10.56 8.93
N ASP A 16 22.38 -9.85 10.00
CA ASP A 16 21.48 -8.96 10.72
C ASP A 16 21.04 -7.77 9.84
N MET A 17 21.96 -7.23 9.03
CA MET A 17 21.64 -6.20 8.05
C MET A 17 20.67 -6.71 6.96
N ALA A 18 20.90 -7.92 6.44
CA ALA A 18 20.03 -8.52 5.43
C ALA A 18 18.62 -8.77 5.97
N VAL A 19 18.51 -9.29 7.20
CA VAL A 19 17.22 -9.47 7.89
C VAL A 19 16.50 -8.13 8.06
N GLY A 20 17.20 -7.07 8.48
CA GLY A 20 16.63 -5.74 8.62
C GLY A 20 16.05 -5.18 7.32
N ILE A 21 16.75 -5.36 6.20
CA ILE A 21 16.27 -4.91 4.88
C ILE A 21 15.04 -5.69 4.42
N ILE A 22 15.06 -7.03 4.59
CA ILE A 22 13.93 -7.89 4.19
C ILE A 22 12.68 -7.54 4.99
N ILE A 23 12.80 -7.38 6.31
CA ILE A 23 11.69 -6.97 7.16
C ILE A 23 11.22 -5.56 6.77
N GLY A 24 12.14 -4.61 6.60
CA GLY A 24 11.81 -3.24 6.22
C GLY A 24 11.07 -3.14 4.88
N ALA A 25 11.47 -3.93 3.88
CA ALA A 25 10.81 -3.95 2.58
C ALA A 25 9.43 -4.64 2.62
N SER A 26 9.26 -5.65 3.46
CA SER A 26 8.04 -6.48 3.52
C SER A 26 6.97 -5.88 4.43
N PHE A 27 7.37 -5.15 5.49
CA PHE A 27 6.46 -4.64 6.51
C PHE A 27 5.43 -3.65 5.96
N GLY A 28 5.80 -2.86 4.95
CA GLY A 28 4.88 -1.94 4.28
C GLY A 28 3.69 -2.64 3.62
N ALA A 29 3.93 -3.78 2.95
CA ALA A 29 2.87 -4.55 2.32
C ALA A 29 1.93 -5.19 3.37
N ILE A 30 2.49 -5.66 4.50
CA ILE A 30 1.71 -6.21 5.61
C ILE A 30 0.83 -5.13 6.24
N ALA A 31 1.41 -3.96 6.53
CA ALA A 31 0.67 -2.83 7.07
C ALA A 31 -0.43 -2.37 6.10
N ARG A 32 -0.17 -2.37 4.79
CA ARG A 32 -1.14 -2.01 3.78
C ARG A 32 -2.31 -3.00 3.70
N SER A 33 -2.04 -4.30 3.63
CA SER A 33 -3.09 -5.33 3.68
C SER A 33 -3.90 -5.26 4.98
N LEU A 34 -3.27 -4.95 6.12
CA LEU A 34 -4.02 -4.75 7.36
C LEU A 34 -4.99 -3.57 7.27
N VAL A 35 -4.58 -2.45 6.67
CA VAL A 35 -5.46 -1.30 6.50
C VAL A 35 -6.56 -1.62 5.48
N ASP A 36 -6.19 -2.12 4.31
CA ASP A 36 -7.10 -2.34 3.18
C ASP A 36 -8.09 -3.49 3.44
N ASP A 37 -7.65 -4.58 4.08
CA ASP A 37 -8.48 -5.78 4.25
C ASP A 37 -9.21 -5.84 5.60
N LEU A 38 -8.71 -5.16 6.64
CA LEU A 38 -9.31 -5.21 7.98
C LEU A 38 -9.92 -3.89 8.44
N LEU A 39 -9.30 -2.75 8.15
CA LEU A 39 -9.79 -1.45 8.61
C LEU A 39 -10.77 -0.80 7.63
N MET A 40 -10.50 -0.88 6.32
CA MET A 40 -11.35 -0.27 5.30
C MET A 40 -12.76 -0.88 5.21
N PRO A 41 -13.01 -2.19 5.38
CA PRO A 41 -14.38 -2.70 5.28
C PRO A 41 -15.31 -2.16 6.39
N PRO A 42 -14.94 -2.16 7.68
CA PRO A 42 -15.76 -1.54 8.73
C PRO A 42 -15.90 -0.02 8.57
N LEU A 43 -14.82 0.68 8.18
CA LEU A 43 -14.87 2.13 7.96
C LEU A 43 -15.74 2.51 6.75
N GLY A 44 -15.65 1.74 5.67
CA GLY A 44 -16.49 1.88 4.48
C GLY A 44 -17.96 1.58 4.78
N LEU A 45 -18.25 0.60 5.63
CA LEU A 45 -19.62 0.33 6.07
C LEU A 45 -20.19 1.44 6.97
N LEU A 46 -19.39 1.99 7.88
CA LEU A 46 -19.80 3.10 8.76
C LEU A 46 -20.01 4.42 8.02
N LEU A 47 -19.26 4.65 6.94
CA LEU A 47 -19.35 5.86 6.12
C LEU A 47 -20.23 5.68 4.87
N GLY A 48 -20.86 4.51 4.69
CA GLY A 48 -21.95 4.30 3.74
C GLY A 48 -21.57 3.80 2.34
N ASN A 49 -20.63 2.85 2.23
CA ASN A 49 -20.12 2.30 0.95
C ASN A 49 -19.54 3.35 0.00
N VAL A 50 -18.97 4.42 0.55
CA VAL A 50 -18.28 5.39 -0.28
C VAL A 50 -16.86 4.90 -0.51
N ASP A 51 -16.52 4.61 -1.76
CA ASP A 51 -15.16 4.30 -2.16
C ASP A 51 -14.32 5.59 -2.00
N PHE A 52 -13.41 5.62 -1.03
CA PHE A 52 -12.56 6.79 -0.78
C PHE A 52 -11.63 7.10 -1.96
N GLN A 53 -11.46 6.15 -2.89
CA GLN A 53 -10.79 6.40 -4.17
C GLN A 53 -11.59 7.38 -5.04
N ASP A 54 -12.92 7.34 -4.98
CA ASP A 54 -13.84 8.09 -5.84
C ASP A 54 -14.65 9.17 -5.09
N LEU A 55 -14.28 9.51 -3.84
CA LEU A 55 -14.89 10.61 -3.10
C LEU A 55 -14.33 11.95 -3.59
N PHE A 56 -14.94 12.54 -4.63
CA PHE A 56 -14.60 13.89 -5.11
C PHE A 56 -15.81 14.82 -5.09
N VAL A 57 -15.53 16.10 -4.85
CA VAL A 57 -16.51 17.19 -4.92
C VAL A 57 -16.17 18.04 -6.13
N ILE A 58 -17.09 18.17 -7.09
CA ILE A 58 -16.90 18.97 -8.31
C ILE A 58 -17.01 20.45 -7.94
N LEU A 59 -15.87 21.13 -7.87
CA LEU A 59 -15.82 22.58 -7.62
C LEU A 59 -16.04 23.41 -8.90
N ARG A 60 -15.84 22.80 -10.08
CA ARG A 60 -16.02 23.40 -11.40
C ARG A 60 -16.35 22.30 -12.42
N PRO A 61 -17.38 22.45 -13.28
CA PRO A 61 -17.67 21.46 -14.31
C PRO A 61 -16.52 21.36 -15.34
N GLY A 62 -16.11 20.14 -15.65
CA GLY A 62 -15.19 19.79 -16.74
C GLY A 62 -15.82 19.99 -18.13
N MET A 63 -15.04 19.78 -19.19
CA MET A 63 -15.40 20.12 -20.57
C MET A 63 -16.64 19.38 -21.12
N GLU A 64 -17.03 18.24 -20.54
CA GLU A 64 -18.21 17.48 -20.97
C GLU A 64 -19.29 17.48 -19.87
N PRO A 65 -20.50 18.02 -20.12
CA PRO A 65 -21.56 18.05 -19.13
C PRO A 65 -22.20 16.67 -19.01
N GLY A 66 -21.70 15.85 -18.08
CA GLY A 66 -22.23 14.54 -17.76
C GLY A 66 -22.08 14.20 -16.28
N PRO A 67 -22.81 13.19 -15.78
CA PRO A 67 -22.57 12.66 -14.44
C PRO A 67 -21.20 11.99 -14.41
N TYR A 68 -20.26 12.59 -13.67
CA TYR A 68 -18.93 12.04 -13.45
C TYR A 68 -19.04 10.92 -12.41
N LEU A 69 -18.85 9.68 -12.84
CA LEU A 69 -18.98 8.52 -11.96
C LEU A 69 -17.66 8.20 -11.24
N THR A 70 -16.53 8.72 -11.73
CA THR A 70 -15.18 8.51 -11.14
C THR A 70 -14.28 9.74 -11.36
N VAL A 71 -13.21 9.86 -10.56
CA VAL A 71 -12.25 11.00 -10.65
C VAL A 71 -11.61 11.10 -12.05
N ALA A 72 -11.45 9.98 -12.74
CA ALA A 72 -10.87 9.94 -14.08
C ALA A 72 -11.79 10.52 -15.18
N GLN A 73 -13.08 10.70 -14.89
CA GLN A 73 -14.06 11.23 -15.83
C GLN A 73 -14.31 12.74 -15.64
N ALA A 74 -13.98 13.30 -14.46
CA ALA A 74 -14.26 14.67 -14.02
C ALA A 74 -13.31 15.74 -14.58
#